data_AF-A0A7C2ZZR3-F1
#
_entry.id   AF-A0A7C2ZZR3-F1
#
_cell.length_a   1.000
_cell.length_b   1.000
_cell.length_c   1.000
_cell.angle_alpha   90.00
_cell.angle_beta   90.00
_cell.angle_gamma   90.00
#
_symmetry.space_group_name_H-M   'P 1'
#
loop_
_entity.id
_entity.type
_entity.pdbx_description
1 polymer ?
#
loop_
_entity_poly.entity_id
_entity_poly.type
_entity_poly.pdbx_seq_one_letter_code
_entity_poly.pdbx_strand_id
1 'polypeptide(L)' 'MATIIRKRKGHRVYYYAVEVRRVNGQPRIVWQKYLGKLEDIVRRKEDPTPKPITAKLFDFGAIAALWTIAQRLR' A
#
# COMPACT_ATOMS: atom_id res chain seq x y z
N MET A 1 -7.09 -8.54 -9.56
CA MET A 1 -7.19 -7.82 -8.28
C MET A 1 -6.50 -8.65 -7.21
N ALA A 2 -5.70 -8.03 -6.34
CA ALA A 2 -5.00 -8.76 -5.28
C ALA A 2 -5.95 -9.06 -4.11
N THR A 3 -5.83 -10.25 -3.51
CA THR A 3 -6.61 -10.68 -2.33
C THR A 3 -5.65 -10.99 -1.18
N ILE A 4 -6.08 -10.79 0.06
CA ILE A 4 -5.31 -11.16 1.25
C ILE A 4 -5.66 -12.59 1.65
N ILE A 5 -4.63 -13.41 1.89
CA ILE A 5 -4.77 -14.77 2.42
C ILE A 5 -3.95 -14.94 3.70
N ARG A 6 -4.41 -15.84 4.57
CA ARG A 6 -3.67 -16.28 5.76
C ARG A 6 -2.96 -17.61 5.50
N LYS A 7 -1.75 -17.77 6.02
CA LYS A 7 -0.98 -19.02 6.03
C LYS A 7 -0.50 -19.30 7.44
N ARG A 8 -0.77 -20.51 7.95
CA ARG A 8 -0.25 -20.99 9.22
C ARG A 8 1.11 -21.68 8.99
N LYS A 9 2.15 -21.26 9.72
CA LYS A 9 3.45 -21.93 9.77
C LYS A 9 3.78 -22.22 11.23
N GLY A 10 3.69 -23.49 11.62
CA GLY A 10 3.75 -23.92 13.02
C GLY A 10 2.62 -23.31 13.86
N HIS A 11 2.98 -22.67 14.97
CA HIS A 11 2.03 -21.98 15.86
C HIS A 11 1.77 -20.52 15.47
N ARG A 12 2.29 -20.04 14.33
CA ARG A 12 2.18 -18.64 13.91
C ARG A 12 1.35 -18.49 12.63
N VAL A 13 0.56 -17.42 12.57
CA VAL A 13 -0.25 -17.05 11.40
C VAL A 13 0.37 -15.84 10.70
N TYR A 14 0.42 -15.92 9.38
CA TYR A 14 1.06 -14.95 8.52
C TYR A 14 0.13 -14.56 7.37
N TYR A 15 0.18 -13.29 6.97
CA TYR A 15 -0.67 -12.76 5.92
C TYR A 15 0.14 -12.47 4.65
N TYR A 16 -0.51 -12.67 3.51
CA TYR A 16 0.06 -12.45 2.20
C TYR A 16 -0.96 -11.77 1.29
N ALA A 17 -0.51 -10.83 0.46
CA ALA A 17 -1.28 -10.39 -0.69
C ALA A 17 -0.94 -11.32 -1.87
N VAL A 18 -1.96 -11.80 -2.58
CA VAL A 18 -1.80 -12.71 -3.71
C VAL A 18 -2.59 -12.24 -4.92
N GLU A 19 -2.05 -12.50 -6.10
CA GLU A 19 -2.80 -12.41 -7.34
C GLU A 19 -2.96 -13.80 -7.94
N VAL A 20 -4.20 -14.15 -8.28
CA VAL A 20 -4.56 -15.44 -8.86
C VAL A 20 -4.95 -15.23 -10.31
N ARG A 21 -4.39 -16.04 -11.21
CA ARG A 21 -4.75 -16.10 -12.63
C ARG A 21 -4.88 -17.54 -13.07
N ARG A 22 -5.59 -17.80 -14.18
CA ARG A 22 -5.59 -19.14 -14.78
C ARG A 22 -4.32 -19.32 -15.61
N VAL A 23 -3.58 -20.38 -15.33
CA VAL A 23 -2.41 -20.82 -16.10
C VAL A 23 -2.74 -22.22 -16.60
N ASN A 24 -2.73 -22.43 -17.92
CA ASN A 24 -3.15 -23.67 -18.56
C ASN A 24 -4.53 -24.14 -18.09
N GLY A 25 -5.49 -23.20 -18.01
CA GLY A 25 -6.86 -23.48 -17.58
C GLY A 25 -7.05 -23.69 -16.07
N GLN A 26 -5.99 -23.70 -15.25
CA GLN A 26 -6.08 -23.93 -13.81
C GLN A 26 -5.75 -22.66 -13.00
N PRO A 27 -6.48 -22.34 -11.92
CA PRO A 27 -6.18 -21.18 -11.08
C PRO A 27 -4.83 -21.38 -10.35
N ARG A 28 -3.93 -20.42 -10.50
CA ARG A 28 -2.59 -20.41 -9.90
C ARG A 28 -2.29 -19.04 -9.29
N ILE A 29 -1.58 -19.03 -8.17
CA ILE A 29 -1.03 -17.79 -7.59
C ILE A 29 0.16 -17.40 -8.45
N VAL A 30 0.05 -16.30 -9.19
CA VAL A 30 1.10 -15.80 -10.10
C VAL A 30 1.98 -14.74 -9.45
N TRP A 31 1.51 -14.14 -8.36
CA TRP A 31 2.26 -13.17 -7.56
C TRP A 31 1.88 -13.30 -6.10
N GLN A 32 2.86 -13.13 -5.22
CA GLN A 32 2.65 -13.16 -3.77
C GLN A 32 3.62 -12.20 -3.07
N LYS A 33 3.09 -11.40 -2.15
CA LYS A 33 3.88 -10.54 -1.26
C LYS A 33 3.57 -10.86 0.20
N TYR A 34 4.61 -11.03 1.00
CA TYR A 34 4.49 -11.22 2.45
C TYR A 34 4.12 -9.91 3.13
N LEU A 35 3.08 -9.94 3.96
CA LEU A 35 2.58 -8.76 4.68
C LEU A 35 3.02 -8.73 6.15
N GLY A 36 3.37 -9.87 6.73
CA GLY A 36 3.72 -9.98 8.15
C GLY A 36 2.72 -10.80 8.96
N LYS A 37 2.83 -10.70 10.28
CA LYS A 37 1.79 -11.16 11.21
C LYS A 37 0.69 -10.12 11.33
N LEU A 38 -0.44 -10.48 11.94
CA LEU A 38 -1.56 -9.55 12.12
C LEU A 38 -1.14 -8.34 12.97
N GLU A 39 -0.40 -8.58 14.05
CA GLU A 39 0.03 -7.55 15.00
C GLU A 39 0.95 -6.53 14.30
N ASP A 40 1.84 -7.00 13.44
CA ASP A 40 2.75 -6.17 12.67
C ASP A 40 2.03 -5.30 11.62
N ILE A 41 0.88 -5.78 11.11
CA ILE A 41 0.07 -5.05 10.12
C ILE A 41 -0.73 -3.96 10.82
N VAL A 42 -1.37 -4.29 11.95
CA VAL A 42 -2.13 -3.34 12.77
C VAL A 42 -1.22 -2.24 13.28
N ARG A 43 -0.07 -2.61 13.87
CA ARG A 43 0.93 -1.65 14.36
C ARG A 43 1.37 -0.67 13.28
N ARG A 44 1.69 -1.14 12.06
CA ARG A 44 2.08 -0.23 10.95
C ARG A 44 0.98 0.72 10.52
N LYS A 45 -0.29 0.37 10.75
CA LYS A 45 -1.44 1.20 10.39
C LYS A 45 -1.73 2.25 11.47
N GLU A 46 -1.51 1.89 12.73
CA GLU A 46 -1.70 2.75 13.89
C GLU A 46 -0.51 3.67 14.14
N ASP A 47 0.70 3.22 13.84
CA ASP A 47 1.91 4.03 13.92
C ASP A 47 1.72 5.25 13.01
N PRO A 48 1.92 6.48 13.54
CA PRO A 48 1.81 7.68 12.74
C PRO A 48 2.79 7.55 11.59
N THR A 49 2.26 7.61 10.36
CA THR A 49 3.10 7.60 9.17
C THR A 49 4.11 8.74 9.35
N PRO A 50 5.42 8.48 9.28
CA PRO A 50 6.40 9.52 9.54
C PRO A 50 6.08 10.68 8.61
N LYS A 51 5.88 11.87 9.19
CA LYS A 51 5.58 13.06 8.40
C LYS A 51 6.69 13.18 7.36
N PRO A 52 6.34 13.39 6.07
CA PRO A 52 7.36 13.53 5.03
C PRO A 52 8.35 14.63 5.46
N ILE A 53 9.61 14.25 5.61
CA ILE A 53 10.68 15.15 6.09
C ILE A 53 11.15 16.06 4.94
N THR A 54 10.91 15.66 3.70
CA THR A 54 11.35 16.38 2.52
C THR A 54 10.30 16.26 1.42
N ALA A 55 10.03 17.37 0.72
CA ALA A 55 9.28 17.39 -0.51
C ALA A 55 10.21 17.86 -1.63
N LYS A 56 10.16 17.19 -2.79
CA LYS A 56 10.75 17.74 -4.02
C LYS A 56 9.70 18.64 -4.66
N LEU A 57 9.97 19.94 -4.67
CA LEU A 57 9.17 20.89 -5.43
C LEU A 57 9.71 20.87 -6.87
N PHE A 58 8.80 20.68 -7.82
CA PHE A 58 9.08 20.90 -9.22
C PHE A 58 8.56 22.29 -9.56
N ASP A 59 9.41 23.18 -10.07
CA ASP A 59 9.03 24.57 -10.39
C ASP A 59 7.92 24.63 -11.46
N PHE A 60 7.82 23.59 -12.28
CA PHE A 60 6.74 23.42 -13.23
C PHE A 60 5.41 23.16 -12.49
N GLY A 61 4.58 24.20 -12.39
CA GLY A 61 3.27 24.13 -11.75
C GLY A 61 3.14 24.91 -10.44
N ALA A 62 4.22 25.52 -9.93
CA ALA A 62 4.16 26.35 -8.73
C ALA A 62 3.16 27.51 -8.86
N ILE A 63 3.16 28.19 -10.02
CA ILE A 63 2.19 29.27 -10.33
C ILE A 63 0.76 28.74 -10.36
N ALA A 64 0.51 27.58 -10.97
CA ALA A 64 -0.82 26.96 -11.03
C ALA A 64 -1.32 26.51 -9.64
N ALA A 65 -0.41 26.00 -8.79
CA ALA A 65 -0.72 25.63 -7.42
C ALA A 65 -1.07 26.87 -6.57
N LEU A 66 -0.27 27.94 -6.66
CA LEU A 66 -0.55 29.20 -5.97
C LEU A 66 -1.89 29.82 -6.40
N TRP A 67 -2.20 29.79 -7.71
CA TRP A 67 -3.49 30.23 -8.23
C TRP A 67 -4.66 29.42 -7.66
N THR A 68 -4.53 28.08 -7.64
CA THR A 68 -5.56 27.19 -7.10
C THR A 68 -5.79 27.43 -5.60
N ILE A 69 -4.72 27.66 -4.83
CA ILE A 69 -4.81 28.00 -3.41
C ILE A 69 -5.54 29.35 -3.23
N ALA A 70 -5.17 30.37 -4.01
CA ALA A 70 -5.81 31.69 -3.95
C ALA A 70 -7.31 31.63 -4.26
N GLN A 71 -7.73 30.82 -5.24
CA GLN A 71 -9.14 30.60 -5.55
C GLN A 71 -9.93 29.93 -4.42
N ARG A 72 -9.30 29.07 -3.62
CA ARG A 72 -9.94 28.36 -2.51
C ARG A 72 -10.08 29.19 -1.23
N LEU A 73 -9.27 30.24 -1.09
CA LEU A 73 -9.27 31.14 0.07
C LEU A 73 -10.25 32.32 -0.09
N ARG A 74 -10.94 32.40 -1.23
CA ARG A 74 -11.96 33.39 -1.53
C ARG A 74 -13.35 32.81 -1.29
#